data_AF-A0A2G2LG38-F1
#
_entry.id   AF-A0A2G2LG38-F1
#
_cell.length_a   1.000
_cell.length_b   1.000
_cell.length_c   1.000
_cell.angle_alpha   90.00
_cell.angle_beta   90.00
_cell.angle_gamma   90.00
#
_symmetry.space_group_name_H-M   'P 1'
#
loop_
_entity.id
_entity.type
_entity.pdbx_description
1 polymer ?
#
loop_
_entity_poly.entity_id
_entity_poly.type
_entity_poly.pdbx_seq_one_letter_code
_entity_poly.pdbx_strand_id
1 'polypeptide(L)'
;MKDVQLSITTIKDVVKRMYALFTSDPKAKFRLTLTKWSSKRSIPANKAYQAWYPLMADQLAMTIPECTCYVKLNFGLPILLSDEYLNDLIGDSLRDKGFFELSYEARINHMVKMPVTRLFDTPMHKRLRDDLQNHFGAMGLNLDYRK
;
A
#
# COMPACT_ATOMS: atom_id res chain seq x y z
N MET A 1 -1.28 14.87 -19.56
CA MET A 1 -0.45 13.76 -20.09
C MET A 1 -0.28 12.73 -18.98
N LYS A 2 -0.29 11.44 -19.30
CA LYS A 2 -0.01 10.38 -18.32
C LYS A 2 1.50 10.33 -18.05
N ASP A 3 1.89 10.03 -16.81
CA ASP A 3 3.29 9.84 -16.44
C ASP A 3 3.92 8.71 -17.26
N VAL A 4 5.11 8.94 -17.80
CA VAL A 4 5.85 7.96 -18.61
C VAL A 4 7.04 7.46 -17.81
N GLN A 5 7.17 6.14 -17.69
CA GLN A 5 8.33 5.53 -17.04
C GLN A 5 9.56 5.70 -17.93
N LEU A 6 10.54 6.45 -17.43
CA LEU A 6 11.83 6.64 -18.07
C LEU A 6 12.77 5.49 -17.71
N SER A 7 13.28 4.82 -18.74
CA SER A 7 14.33 3.80 -18.71
C SER A 7 15.26 4.04 -19.91
N ILE A 8 16.44 3.43 -19.89
CA ILE A 8 17.40 3.50 -21.01
C ILE A 8 16.73 3.08 -22.34
N THR A 9 15.77 2.15 -22.29
CA THR A 9 15.02 1.66 -23.45
C THR A 9 13.96 2.65 -23.93
N THR A 10 13.33 3.40 -23.03
CA THR A 10 12.19 4.29 -23.34
C THR A 10 12.58 5.76 -23.54
N ILE A 11 13.85 6.13 -23.26
CA ILE A 11 14.32 7.52 -23.38
C ILE A 11 14.25 8.04 -24.81
N LYS A 12 14.52 7.19 -25.82
CA LYS A 12 14.46 7.57 -27.25
C LYS A 12 13.05 8.00 -27.65
N ASP A 13 12.04 7.28 -27.18
CA ASP A 13 10.64 7.59 -27.48
C ASP A 13 10.16 8.86 -26.78
N VAL A 14 10.62 9.12 -25.55
CA VAL A 14 10.28 10.35 -24.84
C VAL A 14 10.93 11.56 -25.51
N VAL A 15 12.20 11.46 -25.89
CA VAL A 15 12.90 12.52 -26.64
C VAL A 15 12.18 12.80 -27.96
N LYS A 16 11.77 11.77 -28.71
CA LYS A 16 11.00 11.94 -29.96
C LYS A 16 9.69 12.68 -29.74
N ARG A 17 8.96 12.38 -28.65
CA ARG A 17 7.70 13.07 -28.29
C ARG A 17 7.94 14.51 -27.86
N MET A 18 9.02 14.77 -27.12
CA MET A 18 9.42 16.13 -26.76
C MET A 18 9.72 16.97 -28.00
N TYR A 19 10.50 16.44 -28.95
CA TYR A 19 10.76 17.14 -30.20
C TYR A 19 9.48 17.45 -30.98
N ALA A 20 8.55 16.48 -31.11
CA ALA A 20 7.27 16.73 -31.77
C ALA A 20 6.45 17.85 -31.08
N LEU A 21 6.46 17.92 -29.75
CA LEU A 21 5.78 18.97 -28.99
C LEU A 21 6.42 20.35 -29.21
N PHE A 22 7.75 20.44 -29.17
CA PHE A 22 8.47 21.70 -29.43
C PHE A 22 8.34 22.18 -30.88
N THR A 23 8.26 21.26 -31.85
CA THR A 23 8.02 21.61 -33.26
C THR A 23 6.58 22.07 -33.50
N SER A 24 5.61 21.54 -32.76
CA SER A 24 4.20 21.87 -32.94
C SER A 24 3.83 23.27 -32.43
N ASP A 25 4.51 23.78 -31.40
CA ASP A 25 4.31 25.13 -30.89
C ASP A 25 5.64 25.75 -30.41
N PRO A 26 6.36 26.47 -31.30
CA PRO A 26 7.67 27.05 -31.00
C PRO A 26 7.65 28.17 -29.94
N LYS A 27 6.46 28.72 -29.62
CA LYS A 27 6.32 29.84 -28.67
C LYS A 27 5.80 29.39 -27.29
N ALA A 28 5.30 28.16 -27.18
CA ALA A 28 4.84 27.61 -25.91
C ALA A 28 6.00 27.27 -24.97
N LYS A 29 5.86 27.66 -23.70
CA LYS A 29 6.81 27.31 -22.64
C LYS A 29 6.33 26.04 -21.94
N PHE A 30 7.08 24.95 -22.06
CA PHE A 30 6.77 23.68 -21.40
C PHE A 30 7.60 23.50 -20.13
N ARG A 31 6.99 22.96 -19.07
CA ARG A 31 7.69 22.54 -17.84
C ARG A 31 7.94 21.03 -17.87
N LEU A 32 9.20 20.61 -17.75
CA LEU A 32 9.58 19.22 -17.56
C LEU A 32 9.84 18.96 -16.08
N THR A 33 9.16 17.98 -15.50
CA THR A 33 9.41 17.52 -14.13
C THR A 33 9.93 16.08 -14.20
N LEU A 34 11.17 15.88 -13.74
CA LEU A 34 11.77 14.55 -13.61
C LEU A 34 11.78 14.17 -12.14
N THR A 35 11.08 13.09 -11.79
CA THR A 35 11.10 12.51 -10.45
C THR A 35 11.54 11.06 -10.54
N LYS A 36 12.22 10.57 -9.51
CA LYS A 36 12.61 9.17 -9.42
C LYS A 36 11.33 8.32 -9.42
N TRP A 37 11.28 7.32 -10.29
CA TRP A 37 10.14 6.40 -10.32
C TRP A 37 10.12 5.60 -9.03
N SER A 38 9.28 6.00 -8.07
CA SER A 38 8.97 5.17 -6.92
C SER A 38 8.04 4.08 -7.42
N SER A 39 8.44 2.82 -7.25
CA SER A 39 7.55 1.71 -7.56
C SER A 39 6.31 1.85 -6.67
N LYS A 40 5.16 2.13 -7.28
CA LYS A 40 3.88 1.77 -6.68
C LYS A 40 3.91 0.24 -6.45
N ARG A 41 3.27 -0.24 -5.38
CA ARG A 41 3.15 -1.67 -5.08
C ARG A 41 2.96 -2.48 -6.36
N SER A 42 3.73 -3.55 -6.53
CA SER A 42 3.61 -4.37 -7.74
C SER A 42 2.19 -4.95 -7.80
N ILE A 43 1.56 -4.86 -8.98
CA ILE A 43 0.23 -5.41 -9.22
C ILE A 43 0.16 -6.91 -8.82
N PRO A 44 1.17 -7.74 -9.11
CA PRO A 44 1.19 -9.13 -8.66
C PRO A 44 1.19 -9.29 -7.13
N ALA A 45 1.98 -8.49 -6.40
CA ALA A 45 2.05 -8.57 -4.95
C ALA A 45 0.73 -8.17 -4.28
N ASN A 46 0.04 -7.16 -4.81
CA ASN A 46 -1.28 -6.79 -4.33
C ASN A 46 -2.32 -7.87 -4.67
N LYS A 47 -2.26 -8.48 -5.86
CA LYS A 47 -3.17 -9.57 -6.26
C LYS A 47 -3.03 -10.78 -5.34
N ALA A 48 -1.80 -11.22 -5.04
CA ALA A 48 -1.54 -12.32 -4.12
C ALA A 48 -2.08 -12.02 -2.71
N TYR A 49 -1.75 -10.84 -2.18
CA TYR A 49 -2.25 -10.38 -0.88
C TYR A 49 -3.78 -10.36 -0.78
N GLN A 50 -4.48 -9.88 -1.83
CA GLN A 50 -5.94 -9.88 -1.84
C GLN A 50 -6.52 -11.30 -1.89
N ALA A 51 -5.85 -12.24 -2.56
CA ALA A 51 -6.27 -13.64 -2.65
C ALA A 51 -6.12 -14.42 -1.33
N TRP A 52 -5.36 -13.91 -0.36
CA TRP A 52 -5.19 -14.55 0.94
C TRP A 52 -6.38 -14.31 1.88
N TYR A 53 -7.13 -13.23 1.69
CA TYR A 53 -8.22 -12.85 2.58
C TYR A 53 -9.30 -13.90 2.79
N PRO A 54 -9.79 -14.61 1.75
CA PRO A 54 -10.73 -15.71 1.95
C PRO A 54 -10.16 -16.80 2.86
N LEU A 55 -8.91 -17.22 2.64
CA LEU A 55 -8.26 -18.28 3.43
C LEU A 55 -8.07 -17.87 4.89
N MET A 56 -7.62 -16.62 5.11
CA MET A 56 -7.47 -16.06 6.46
C MET A 56 -8.81 -15.90 7.17
N ALA A 57 -9.84 -15.46 6.44
CA ALA A 57 -11.20 -15.30 6.97
C ALA A 57 -11.79 -16.65 7.41
N ASP A 58 -11.65 -17.69 6.57
CA ASP A 58 -12.08 -19.05 6.89
C ASP A 58 -11.37 -19.58 8.14
N GLN A 59 -10.05 -19.41 8.23
CA GLN A 59 -9.25 -19.87 9.38
C GLN A 59 -9.63 -19.16 10.69
N LEU A 60 -9.99 -17.89 10.62
CA LEU A 60 -10.40 -17.09 11.79
C LEU A 60 -11.89 -17.20 12.10
N ALA A 61 -12.66 -17.94 11.29
CA ALA A 61 -14.13 -17.97 11.34
C ALA A 61 -14.75 -16.56 11.30
N MET A 62 -14.20 -15.69 10.44
CA MET A 62 -14.65 -14.31 10.23
C MET A 62 -15.15 -14.11 8.81
N THR A 63 -15.91 -13.05 8.58
CA THR A 63 -16.17 -12.57 7.22
C THR A 63 -14.91 -11.91 6.63
N ILE A 64 -14.81 -11.84 5.30
CA ILE A 64 -13.70 -11.16 4.61
C ILE A 64 -13.53 -9.69 5.06
N PRO A 65 -14.60 -8.88 5.22
CA PRO A 65 -14.47 -7.51 5.73
C PRO A 65 -13.95 -7.43 7.17
N GLU A 66 -14.37 -8.35 8.05
CA GLU A 66 -13.88 -8.43 9.43
C GLU A 66 -12.40 -8.83 9.45
N CYS A 67 -12.02 -9.85 8.68
CA CYS A 67 -10.62 -10.24 8.51
C CYS A 67 -9.78 -9.07 7.95
N THR A 68 -10.33 -8.26 7.05
CA THR A 68 -9.67 -7.03 6.56
C THR A 68 -9.42 -6.03 7.68
N CYS A 69 -10.40 -5.81 8.57
CA CYS A 69 -10.23 -4.92 9.71
C CYS A 69 -9.25 -5.48 10.75
N TYR A 70 -9.30 -6.80 10.98
CA TYR A 70 -8.36 -7.54 11.81
C TYR A 70 -6.92 -7.38 11.33
N VAL A 71 -6.68 -7.58 10.03
CA VAL A 71 -5.34 -7.44 9.43
C VAL A 71 -4.85 -5.99 9.53
N LYS A 72 -5.72 -5.01 9.24
CA LYS A 72 -5.39 -3.59 9.40
C LYS A 72 -5.02 -3.25 10.84
N LEU A 73 -5.76 -3.75 11.83
CA LEU A 73 -5.52 -3.41 13.23
C LEU A 73 -4.24 -4.06 13.76
N ASN A 74 -4.09 -5.37 13.57
CA ASN A 74 -3.09 -6.16 14.26
C ASN A 74 -1.73 -6.19 13.56
N PHE A 75 -1.70 -5.95 12.25
CA PHE A 75 -0.46 -5.97 11.45
C PHE A 75 -0.23 -4.63 10.76
N GLY A 76 -1.27 -4.09 10.12
CA GLY A 76 -1.16 -2.88 9.33
C GLY A 76 -0.79 -1.64 10.16
N LEU A 77 -1.54 -1.39 11.23
CA LEU A 77 -1.39 -0.19 12.03
C LEU A 77 -0.05 -0.15 12.77
N PRO A 78 0.45 -1.23 13.41
CA PRO A 78 1.79 -1.25 13.98
C PRO A 78 2.90 -0.94 12.96
N ILE A 79 2.81 -1.47 11.74
CA ILE A 79 3.77 -1.15 10.68
C ILE A 79 3.69 0.34 10.32
N LEU A 80 2.48 0.88 10.19
CA LEU A 80 2.27 2.30 9.88
C LEU A 80 2.86 3.22 10.95
N LEU A 81 2.65 2.89 12.22
CA LEU A 81 3.13 3.66 13.37
C LEU A 81 4.61 3.44 13.68
N SER A 82 5.27 2.50 13.01
CA SER A 82 6.72 2.33 13.13
C SER A 82 7.52 3.30 12.25
N ASP A 83 6.86 3.99 11.32
CA ASP A 83 7.45 5.07 10.55
C ASP A 83 7.32 6.40 11.30
N GLU A 84 8.42 7.12 11.45
CA GLU A 84 8.49 8.34 12.26
C GLU A 84 7.50 9.40 11.77
N TYR A 85 7.49 9.67 10.46
CA TYR A 85 6.60 10.68 9.87
C TYR A 85 5.11 10.31 10.01
N LEU A 86 4.76 9.07 9.70
CA LEU A 86 3.36 8.61 9.80
C LEU A 86 2.91 8.47 11.26
N ASN A 87 3.81 8.14 12.18
CA ASN A 87 3.51 8.09 13.60
C ASN A 87 3.19 9.47 14.16
N ASP A 88 3.96 10.50 13.80
CA ASP A 88 3.67 11.87 14.25
C ASP A 88 2.35 12.37 13.64
N LEU A 89 2.08 12.07 12.37
CA LEU A 89 0.86 12.55 11.72
C LEU A 89 -0.41 11.80 12.17
N ILE A 90 -0.35 10.47 12.25
CA ILE A 90 -1.51 9.60 12.45
C ILE A 90 -1.53 9.05 13.87
N GLY A 91 -0.38 8.63 14.39
CA GLY A 91 -0.25 8.11 15.75
C GLY A 91 -0.64 9.15 16.81
N ASP A 92 -0.17 10.40 16.67
CA ASP A 92 -0.57 11.48 17.57
C ASP A 92 -2.08 11.73 17.51
N SER A 93 -2.66 11.83 16.30
CA SER A 93 -4.11 12.01 16.16
C SER A 93 -4.92 10.85 16.73
N LEU A 94 -4.39 9.61 16.68
CA LEU A 94 -5.02 8.45 17.29
C LEU A 94 -4.93 8.50 18.82
N ARG A 95 -3.79 8.93 19.38
CA ARG A 95 -3.63 9.14 20.82
C ARG A 95 -4.58 10.21 21.33
N ASP A 96 -4.65 11.36 20.66
CA ASP A 96 -5.52 12.47 21.05
C ASP A 96 -7.01 12.11 21.02
N LYS A 97 -7.40 11.18 20.13
CA LYS A 97 -8.77 10.67 20.02
C LYS A 97 -9.07 9.52 20.98
N GLY A 98 -8.14 9.16 21.86
CA GLY A 98 -8.28 8.03 22.78
C GLY A 98 -8.39 6.67 22.09
N PHE A 99 -7.90 6.55 20.84
CA PHE A 99 -8.06 5.32 20.05
C PHE A 99 -7.49 4.08 20.76
N PHE A 100 -6.38 4.25 21.47
CA PHE A 100 -5.71 3.15 22.17
C PHE A 100 -6.39 2.74 23.46
N GLU A 101 -7.30 3.57 23.97
CA GLU A 101 -8.11 3.32 25.18
C GLU A 101 -9.45 2.62 24.83
N LEU A 102 -9.82 2.59 23.55
CA LEU A 102 -11.02 1.93 23.07
C LEU A 102 -10.95 0.41 23.27
N SER A 103 -12.12 -0.21 23.46
CA SER A 103 -12.25 -1.68 23.44
C SER A 103 -11.75 -2.26 22.11
N TYR A 104 -11.40 -3.54 22.11
CA TYR A 104 -10.92 -4.20 20.90
C TYR A 104 -11.92 -4.11 19.74
N GLU A 105 -13.20 -4.34 20.03
CA GLU A 105 -14.30 -4.27 19.07
C GLU A 105 -14.46 -2.85 18.51
N ALA A 106 -14.36 -1.84 19.37
CA ALA A 106 -14.39 -0.44 18.96
C ALA A 106 -13.21 -0.08 18.05
N ARG A 107 -12.01 -0.59 18.34
CA ARG A 107 -10.83 -0.41 17.47
C ARG A 107 -10.99 -1.11 16.12
N ILE A 108 -11.53 -2.32 16.08
CA ILE A 108 -11.84 -3.04 14.84
C ILE A 108 -12.85 -2.26 14.00
N ASN A 109 -13.93 -1.75 14.60
CA ASN A 109 -14.93 -0.94 13.91
C ASN A 109 -14.33 0.35 13.32
N HIS A 110 -13.37 0.96 14.02
CA HIS A 110 -12.66 2.12 13.51
C HIS A 110 -11.82 1.80 12.24
N MET A 111 -11.32 0.56 12.11
CA MET A 111 -10.54 0.13 10.94
C MET A 111 -11.34 0.01 9.64
N VAL A 112 -12.68 -0.03 9.71
CA VAL A 112 -13.55 -0.04 8.53
C VAL A 112 -13.26 1.16 7.64
N LYS A 113 -13.16 2.35 8.26
CA LYS A 113 -12.97 3.63 7.55
C LYS A 113 -11.50 4.00 7.39
N MET A 114 -10.59 3.41 8.16
CA MET A 114 -9.18 3.78 8.13
C MET A 114 -8.45 3.19 6.91
N PRO A 115 -7.77 4.01 6.09
CA PRO A 115 -7.07 3.56 4.90
C PRO A 115 -5.63 3.07 5.20
N VAL A 116 -5.42 2.31 6.27
CA VAL A 116 -4.08 1.88 6.77
C VAL A 116 -3.18 1.37 5.64
N THR A 117 -3.59 0.30 4.96
CA THR A 117 -2.77 -0.33 3.92
C THR A 117 -2.67 0.49 2.64
N ARG A 118 -3.46 1.56 2.45
CA ARG A 118 -3.33 2.48 1.30
C ARG A 118 -2.18 3.47 1.49
N LEU A 119 -1.86 3.79 2.74
CA LEU A 119 -0.77 4.71 3.10
C LEU A 119 0.62 4.06 3.04
N PHE A 120 0.66 2.74 2.85
CA PHE A 120 1.91 1.98 2.80
C PHE A 120 2.74 2.30 1.58
N ASP A 121 4.04 2.44 1.83
CA ASP A 121 5.05 2.31 0.80
C ASP A 121 5.31 0.83 0.43
N THR A 122 6.25 0.58 -0.47
CA THR A 122 6.57 -0.78 -0.91
C THR A 122 7.21 -1.63 0.20
N PRO A 123 8.21 -1.14 0.96
CA PRO A 123 8.75 -1.84 2.15
C PRO A 123 7.71 -2.23 3.18
N MET A 124 6.84 -1.31 3.62
CA MET A 124 5.77 -1.58 4.60
C MET A 124 4.82 -2.67 4.11
N HIS A 125 4.41 -2.60 2.84
CA HIS A 125 3.54 -3.62 2.28
C HIS A 125 4.24 -4.97 2.13
N LYS A 126 5.54 -5.00 1.88
CA LYS A 126 6.32 -6.24 1.91
C LYS A 126 6.33 -6.83 3.31
N ARG A 127 6.70 -6.03 4.32
CA ARG A 127 6.69 -6.44 5.73
C ARG A 127 5.34 -7.01 6.15
N LEU A 128 4.24 -6.34 5.81
CA LEU A 128 2.89 -6.83 6.08
C LEU A 128 2.66 -8.23 5.51
N ARG A 129 3.07 -8.48 4.26
CA ARG A 129 2.87 -9.79 3.64
C ARG A 129 3.70 -10.87 4.31
N ASP A 130 4.96 -10.56 4.62
CA ASP A 130 5.86 -11.47 5.31
C ASP A 130 5.33 -11.81 6.71
N ASP A 131 4.82 -10.81 7.46
CA ASP A 131 4.21 -10.99 8.78
C ASP A 131 2.93 -11.87 8.70
N LEU A 132 2.09 -11.67 7.69
CA LEU A 132 0.90 -12.50 7.47
C LEU A 132 1.26 -13.95 7.11
N GLN A 133 2.23 -14.16 6.23
CA GLN A 133 2.72 -15.50 5.88
C GLN A 133 3.25 -16.23 7.11
N ASN A 134 4.01 -15.54 7.97
CA ASN A 134 4.54 -16.13 9.20
C ASN A 134 3.41 -16.46 10.20
N HIS A 135 2.51 -15.51 10.45
CA HIS A 135 1.45 -15.66 11.44
C HIS A 135 0.46 -16.77 11.06
N PHE A 136 -0.06 -16.72 9.83
CA PHE A 136 -1.02 -17.70 9.36
C PHE A 136 -0.33 -19.02 8.95
N GLY A 137 0.94 -18.98 8.55
CA GLY A 137 1.77 -20.17 8.37
C GLY A 137 1.92 -20.96 9.66
N ALA A 138 2.11 -20.28 10.81
CA ALA A 138 2.11 -20.93 12.13
C ALA A 138 0.75 -21.56 12.50
N MET A 139 -0.34 -21.11 11.89
CA MET A 139 -1.68 -21.70 12.02
C MET A 139 -1.96 -22.82 11.00
N GLY A 140 -0.99 -23.16 10.15
CA GLY A 140 -1.11 -24.19 9.13
C GLY A 140 -1.63 -23.71 7.77
N LEU A 141 -1.85 -22.40 7.57
CA LEU A 141 -2.23 -21.86 6.27
C LEU A 141 -1.00 -21.64 5.38
N ASN A 142 -1.02 -22.20 4.17
CA ASN A 142 -0.05 -21.84 3.15
C ASN A 142 -0.51 -20.60 2.37
N LEU A 143 0.13 -19.46 2.63
CA LEU A 143 -0.09 -18.18 1.93
C LEU A 143 1.01 -17.89 0.89
N ASP A 144 1.30 -18.83 -0.01
CA ASP A 144 2.28 -18.61 -1.09
C ASP A 144 1.77 -17.70 -2.21
N TYR A 145 2.72 -17.10 -2.95
CA TYR A 145 2.42 -16.39 -4.19
C TYR A 145 1.99 -17.41 -5.25
N ARG A 146 0.68 -17.58 -5.43
CA ARG A 146 0.14 -18.38 -6.53
C ARG A 146 0.52 -17.73 -7.86
N LYS A 147 1.18 -18.51 -8.73
CA LYS A 147 1.60 -18.10 -10.08
C LYS A 147 0.39 -17.89 -10.99
#